data_AF-A0AAU9KYJ4-F1
#
_entry.id   AF-A0AAU9KYJ4-F1
#
_cell.length_a   1.000
_cell.length_b   1.000
_cell.length_c   1.000
_cell.angle_alpha   90.00
_cell.angle_beta   90.00
_cell.angle_gamma   90.00
#
_symmetry.space_group_name_H-M   'P 1'
#
loop_
_entity.id
_entity.type
_entity.pdbx_description
1 polymer ?
#
loop_
_entity_poly.entity_id
_entity_poly.type
_entity_poly.pdbx_seq_one_letter_code
_entity_poly.pdbx_strand_id
1 'polypeptide(L)'
;MKQRTQRASTFLGSDSSTFISNTSSHRATMLASPSLSSASETLEDWMYWQRDASNAQCWTKVYGVLDNEFLWLFKGNHSSKTMFLQIAVSSVEVSGQRQLRIVDPNGEDMEIWLLDEDSFSVWRQRLEEAAALTSHFFRIAAIEARRLPRNSAYRGSLVAYRRANKRTRYKAVTEWMMQWRRKCVALTR
;
A
#
# COMPACT_ATOMS: atom_id res chain seq x y z
N MET A 1 -4.11 64.03 45.15
CA MET A 1 -3.64 62.62 45.31
C MET A 1 -3.99 61.88 44.01
N LYS A 2 -3.17 61.10 43.32
CA LYS A 2 -1.78 60.64 43.43
C LYS A 2 -1.40 59.99 42.06
N GLN A 3 -0.22 60.34 41.53
CA GLN A 3 0.80 59.60 40.70
C GLN A 3 0.37 58.54 39.64
N ARG A 4 0.81 58.58 38.35
CA ARG A 4 2.15 58.29 37.73
C ARG A 4 2.58 56.80 37.96
N THR A 5 2.90 55.91 37.00
CA THR A 5 4.07 55.87 36.08
C THR A 5 4.19 54.47 35.37
N GLN A 6 4.51 54.45 34.06
CA GLN A 6 5.38 53.55 33.21
C GLN A 6 5.32 51.98 33.26
N ARG A 7 5.12 51.30 32.11
CA ARG A 7 6.03 50.67 31.10
C ARG A 7 6.68 49.31 31.46
N ALA A 8 6.65 48.40 30.48
CA ALA A 8 7.77 47.59 29.92
C ALA A 8 7.55 46.05 29.81
N SER A 9 7.54 45.60 28.55
CA SER A 9 8.15 44.40 27.94
C SER A 9 8.50 43.14 28.77
N THR A 10 8.07 41.98 28.26
CA THR A 10 8.66 40.64 28.48
C THR A 10 8.78 39.96 27.10
N PHE A 11 9.97 39.93 26.50
CA PHE A 11 11.03 38.91 26.53
C PHE A 11 10.74 37.59 25.77
N LEU A 12 11.54 37.38 24.73
CA LEU A 12 11.78 36.18 23.92
C LEU A 12 12.47 35.07 24.75
N GLY A 13 12.35 33.81 24.32
CA GLY A 13 13.39 32.82 24.61
C GLY A 13 12.95 31.35 24.62
N SER A 14 13.46 30.61 23.65
CA SER A 14 13.48 29.16 23.49
C SER A 14 14.21 28.43 24.64
N ASP A 15 13.76 27.21 24.99
CA ASP A 15 14.51 25.93 24.87
C ASP A 15 14.23 24.88 25.96
N SER A 16 13.94 23.67 25.47
CA SER A 16 14.52 22.37 25.85
C SER A 16 14.88 22.06 27.32
N SER A 17 14.20 21.06 27.90
CA SER A 17 14.84 19.95 28.64
C SER A 17 13.80 18.82 28.87
N THR A 18 14.01 17.55 28.47
CA THR A 18 14.97 16.48 28.86
C THR A 18 14.22 15.43 29.68
N PHE A 19 14.70 14.17 29.61
CA PHE A 19 14.39 12.92 30.35
C PHE A 19 13.73 11.85 29.43
N ILE A 20 14.26 10.64 29.18
CA ILE A 20 15.18 9.76 29.93
C ILE A 20 15.89 8.72 29.01
N SER A 21 17.21 8.54 29.26
CA SER A 21 18.11 7.37 29.20
C SER A 21 18.34 6.48 27.96
N ASN A 22 19.55 6.66 27.41
CA ASN A 22 20.69 5.73 27.38
C ASN A 22 20.48 4.24 27.76
N THR A 23 20.59 3.33 26.78
CA THR A 23 21.33 2.07 26.94
C THR A 23 22.08 1.75 25.63
N SER A 24 23.40 1.64 25.73
CA SER A 24 24.29 1.08 24.72
C SER A 24 24.58 -0.37 25.11
N SER A 25 24.47 -1.30 24.15
CA SER A 25 25.20 -2.56 24.21
C SER A 25 25.48 -3.08 22.80
N HIS A 26 26.77 -3.16 22.50
CA HIS A 26 27.34 -3.64 21.26
C HIS A 26 27.22 -5.17 21.14
N ARG A 27 26.71 -5.67 20.01
CA ARG A 27 27.38 -6.78 19.28
C ARG A 27 26.93 -6.82 17.82
N ALA A 28 27.81 -6.37 16.95
CA ALA A 28 27.72 -6.59 15.53
C ALA A 28 27.91 -8.09 15.22
N THR A 29 26.98 -8.66 14.47
CA THR A 29 27.26 -9.72 13.50
C THR A 29 26.63 -9.27 12.20
N MET A 30 27.39 -8.47 11.44
CA MET A 30 27.14 -8.23 10.03
C MET A 30 27.30 -9.56 9.30
N LEU A 31 26.22 -10.33 9.18
CA LEU A 31 26.15 -11.35 8.15
C LEU A 31 25.99 -10.59 6.83
N ALA A 32 27.12 -10.42 6.13
CA ALA A 32 27.14 -9.97 4.76
C ALA A 32 26.31 -10.97 3.94
N SER A 33 25.09 -10.58 3.59
CA SER A 33 24.30 -11.27 2.57
C SER A 33 25.07 -11.19 1.25
N PRO A 34 25.08 -12.26 0.44
CA PRO A 34 25.78 -12.26 -0.84
C PRO A 34 25.21 -11.14 -1.70
N SER A 35 26.09 -10.28 -2.19
CA SER A 35 25.81 -9.17 -3.09
C SER A 35 25.22 -9.68 -4.41
N LEU A 36 23.90 -9.76 -4.46
CA LEU A 36 23.11 -9.84 -5.69
C LEU A 36 22.22 -8.60 -5.74
N SER A 37 22.82 -7.45 -6.03
CA SER A 37 22.07 -6.25 -6.37
C SER A 37 23.00 -5.30 -7.12
N SER A 38 22.99 -5.39 -8.45
CA SER A 38 22.86 -4.13 -9.19
C SER A 38 21.69 -3.41 -8.53
N ALA A 39 21.88 -2.20 -8.01
CA ALA A 39 20.80 -1.40 -7.45
C ALA A 39 19.62 -1.47 -8.44
N SER A 40 18.61 -2.29 -8.14
CA SER A 40 17.53 -2.52 -9.10
C SER A 40 16.74 -1.24 -9.05
N GLU A 41 16.87 -0.43 -10.10
CA GLU A 41 16.20 0.86 -10.18
C GLU A 41 14.71 0.65 -9.90
N THR A 42 14.16 1.52 -9.06
CA THR A 42 12.73 1.54 -8.77
C THR A 42 11.98 1.68 -10.10
N LEU A 43 11.09 0.74 -10.40
CA LEU A 43 10.29 0.80 -11.62
C LEU A 43 8.99 1.53 -11.32
N GLU A 44 8.74 2.64 -12.02
CA GLU A 44 7.57 3.48 -11.79
C GLU A 44 6.87 3.83 -13.11
N ASP A 45 5.56 3.61 -13.20
CA ASP A 45 4.79 3.96 -14.39
C ASP A 45 3.29 4.09 -14.08
N TRP A 46 2.57 4.79 -14.96
CA TRP A 46 1.12 4.73 -15.01
C TRP A 46 0.66 3.38 -15.54
N MET A 47 -0.39 2.84 -14.94
CA MET A 47 -1.03 1.61 -15.37
C MET A 47 -2.52 1.66 -15.04
N TYR A 48 -3.26 0.66 -15.48
CA TYR A 48 -4.63 0.44 -15.04
C TYR A 48 -4.67 -0.74 -14.09
N TRP A 49 -5.47 -0.66 -13.04
CA TRP A 49 -5.72 -1.79 -12.14
C TRP A 49 -7.22 -2.08 -12.05
N GLN A 50 -7.54 -3.36 -11.93
CA GLN A 50 -8.92 -3.81 -11.78
C GLN A 50 -9.28 -3.84 -10.29
N ARG A 51 -10.09 -2.87 -9.86
CA ARG A 51 -10.51 -2.76 -8.45
C ARG A 51 -11.43 -3.89 -8.01
N ASP A 52 -12.27 -4.35 -8.94
CA ASP A 52 -13.43 -5.17 -8.62
C ASP A 52 -13.47 -6.44 -9.45
N ALA A 53 -13.28 -7.59 -8.79
CA ALA A 53 -13.46 -8.89 -9.43
C ALA A 53 -14.91 -9.09 -9.93
N SER A 54 -15.92 -8.47 -9.28
CA SER A 54 -17.31 -8.55 -9.77
C SER A 54 -17.60 -7.63 -10.96
N ASN A 55 -16.69 -6.71 -11.30
CA ASN A 55 -16.82 -5.84 -12.46
C ASN A 55 -15.50 -5.83 -13.25
N ALA A 56 -15.32 -6.87 -14.06
CA ALA A 56 -14.12 -7.11 -14.86
C ALA A 56 -13.78 -6.00 -15.87
N GLN A 57 -14.71 -5.10 -16.14
CA GLN A 57 -14.52 -3.99 -17.07
C GLN A 57 -14.13 -2.68 -16.37
N CYS A 58 -14.15 -2.65 -15.03
CA CYS A 58 -13.86 -1.43 -14.27
C CYS A 58 -12.36 -1.31 -13.96
N TRP A 59 -11.67 -0.64 -14.88
CA TRP A 59 -10.26 -0.31 -14.76
C TRP A 59 -10.09 1.11 -14.21
N THR A 60 -9.21 1.28 -13.23
CA THR A 60 -8.86 2.59 -12.68
C THR A 60 -7.40 2.89 -13.03
N LYS A 61 -7.12 4.09 -13.53
CA LYS A 61 -5.73 4.52 -13.76
C LYS A 61 -5.04 4.80 -12.43
N VAL A 62 -3.85 4.25 -12.24
CA VAL A 62 -3.03 4.40 -11.03
C VAL A 62 -1.57 4.53 -11.41
N TYR A 63 -0.79 5.05 -10.47
CA TYR A 63 0.65 5.04 -10.57
C TYR A 63 1.19 3.86 -9.77
N GLY A 64 1.91 2.95 -10.43
CA GLY A 64 2.54 1.80 -9.81
C GLY A 64 4.02 2.07 -9.57
N VAL A 65 4.51 1.66 -8.40
CA VAL A 65 5.92 1.73 -8.01
C VAL A 65 6.31 0.33 -7.56
N LEU A 66 7.36 -0.23 -8.16
CA LEU A 66 7.92 -1.52 -7.81
C LEU A 66 9.36 -1.32 -7.33
N ASP A 67 9.61 -1.69 -6.08
CA ASP A 67 10.95 -1.69 -5.48
C ASP A 67 11.16 -3.01 -4.73
N ASN A 68 12.27 -3.68 -5.06
CA ASN A 68 12.55 -5.05 -4.62
C ASN A 68 11.34 -5.98 -4.83
N GLU A 69 10.80 -6.56 -3.76
CA GLU A 69 9.66 -7.46 -3.79
C GLU A 69 8.28 -6.79 -3.66
N PHE A 70 8.23 -5.47 -3.49
CA PHE A 70 7.02 -4.75 -3.13
C PHE A 70 6.48 -3.88 -4.26
N LEU A 71 5.18 -4.02 -4.52
CA LEU A 71 4.43 -3.17 -5.43
C LEU A 71 3.49 -2.27 -4.65
N TRP A 72 3.59 -0.96 -4.85
CA TRP A 72 2.68 0.05 -4.33
C TRP A 72 1.85 0.67 -5.45
N LEU A 73 0.56 0.88 -5.18
CA LEU A 73 -0.33 1.65 -6.08
C LEU A 73 -0.78 2.95 -5.43
N PHE A 74 -0.71 4.02 -6.21
CA PHE A 74 -1.09 5.38 -5.83
C PHE A 74 -2.25 5.88 -6.70
N LYS A 75 -3.13 6.71 -6.12
CA LYS A 75 -4.25 7.31 -6.88
C LYS A 75 -3.80 8.43 -7.83
N GLY A 76 -2.68 9.08 -7.50
CA GLY A 76 -2.00 10.08 -8.31
C GLY A 76 -0.54 9.67 -8.55
N ASN A 77 0.30 10.61 -8.96
CA ASN A 77 1.74 10.39 -9.05
C ASN A 77 2.35 10.01 -7.68
N HIS A 78 3.55 9.42 -7.69
CA HIS A 78 4.25 8.98 -6.46
C HIS A 78 4.39 10.08 -5.41
N SER A 79 4.63 11.33 -5.82
CA SER A 79 4.77 12.48 -4.90
C SER A 79 3.47 12.87 -4.18
N SER A 80 2.32 12.40 -4.62
CA SER A 80 1.01 12.74 -4.02
C SER A 80 0.78 12.15 -2.62
N LYS A 81 1.65 11.25 -2.13
CA LYS A 81 1.45 10.50 -0.86
C LYS A 81 0.09 9.79 -0.76
N THR A 82 -0.60 9.55 -1.88
CA THR A 82 -1.92 8.90 -1.93
C THR A 82 -1.83 7.40 -2.22
N MET A 83 -0.83 6.73 -1.63
CA MET A 83 -0.73 5.27 -1.67
C MET A 83 -1.97 4.66 -1.02
N PHE A 84 -2.58 3.68 -1.69
CA PHE A 84 -3.77 3.01 -1.17
C PHE A 84 -3.66 1.49 -1.17
N LEU A 85 -2.65 0.94 -1.83
CA LEU A 85 -2.40 -0.49 -1.91
C LEU A 85 -0.90 -0.75 -1.86
N GLN A 86 -0.52 -1.79 -1.13
CA GLN A 86 0.82 -2.36 -1.09
C GLN A 86 0.65 -3.89 -1.11
N ILE A 87 1.44 -4.57 -1.92
CA ILE A 87 1.57 -6.02 -1.89
C ILE A 87 3.04 -6.42 -1.95
N ALA A 88 3.38 -7.55 -1.34
CA ALA A 88 4.55 -8.31 -1.77
C ALA A 88 4.14 -9.17 -2.96
N VAL A 89 4.97 -9.25 -3.98
CA VAL A 89 4.68 -10.04 -5.18
C VAL A 89 5.07 -11.49 -4.90
N SER A 90 4.13 -12.43 -4.97
CA SER A 90 4.39 -13.86 -4.77
C SER A 90 4.45 -14.63 -6.09
N SER A 91 3.62 -14.26 -7.06
CA SER A 91 3.68 -14.78 -8.42
C SER A 91 3.09 -13.77 -9.41
N VAL A 92 3.49 -13.91 -10.68
CA VAL A 92 2.96 -13.15 -11.80
C VAL A 92 2.54 -14.11 -12.91
N GLU A 93 1.40 -13.85 -13.53
CA GLU A 93 0.86 -14.62 -14.66
C GLU A 93 0.43 -13.65 -15.76
N VAL A 94 0.63 -14.03 -17.02
CA VAL A 94 0.08 -13.29 -18.16
C VAL A 94 -1.38 -13.71 -18.34
N SER A 95 -2.32 -12.78 -18.11
CA SER A 95 -3.76 -13.04 -18.21
C SER A 95 -4.38 -12.54 -19.54
N GLY A 96 -3.62 -11.77 -20.33
CA GLY A 96 -4.07 -11.20 -21.60
C GLY A 96 -2.94 -10.47 -22.31
N GLN A 97 -3.25 -9.74 -23.39
CA GLN A 97 -2.22 -9.14 -24.25
C GLN A 97 -1.23 -8.22 -23.50
N ARG A 98 -1.76 -7.31 -22.66
CA ARG A 98 -0.95 -6.44 -21.79
C ARG A 98 -1.40 -6.51 -20.34
N GLN A 99 -1.97 -7.66 -19.97
CA GLN A 99 -2.53 -7.87 -18.65
C GLN A 99 -1.67 -8.83 -17.84
N LEU A 100 -1.41 -8.44 -16.61
CA LEU A 100 -0.70 -9.25 -15.64
C LEU A 100 -1.60 -9.47 -14.43
N ARG A 101 -1.72 -10.74 -14.05
CA ARG A 101 -2.31 -11.15 -12.77
C ARG A 101 -1.20 -11.32 -11.76
N ILE A 102 -1.31 -10.63 -10.64
CA ILE A 102 -0.31 -10.59 -9.58
C ILE A 102 -0.93 -11.20 -8.32
N VAL A 103 -0.24 -12.14 -7.70
CA VAL A 103 -0.72 -12.82 -6.47
C VAL A 103 0.16 -12.45 -5.30
N ASP A 104 -0.45 -12.16 -4.15
CA ASP A 104 0.24 -11.88 -2.88
C ASP A 104 0.53 -13.18 -2.09
N PRO A 105 1.36 -13.15 -1.04
CA PRO A 105 1.66 -14.33 -0.23
C PRO A 105 0.46 -14.93 0.52
N ASN A 106 -0.66 -14.20 0.62
CA ASN A 106 -1.90 -14.71 1.20
C ASN A 106 -2.79 -15.41 0.16
N GLY A 107 -2.40 -15.44 -1.12
CA GLY A 107 -3.17 -15.98 -2.22
C GLY A 107 -4.24 -15.04 -2.77
N GLU A 108 -4.24 -13.76 -2.37
CA GLU A 108 -5.10 -12.76 -2.99
C GLU A 108 -4.45 -12.24 -4.27
N ASP A 109 -5.26 -12.03 -5.31
CA ASP A 109 -4.79 -11.60 -6.61
C ASP A 109 -5.21 -10.17 -6.96
N MET A 110 -4.56 -9.56 -7.93
CA MET A 110 -5.03 -8.35 -8.59
C MET A 110 -4.61 -8.36 -10.05
N GLU A 111 -5.38 -7.69 -10.90
CA GLU A 111 -5.01 -7.51 -12.29
C GLU A 111 -4.56 -6.08 -12.57
N ILE A 112 -3.49 -5.99 -13.35
CA ILE A 112 -3.01 -4.74 -13.93
C ILE A 112 -2.99 -4.84 -15.45
N TRP A 113 -3.16 -3.70 -16.10
CA TRP A 113 -3.06 -3.54 -17.54
C TRP A 113 -2.06 -2.42 -17.85
N LEU A 114 -1.08 -2.72 -18.70
CA LEU A 114 0.01 -1.82 -19.07
C LEU A 114 -0.30 -1.06 -20.38
N LEU A 115 0.19 0.17 -20.47
CA LEU A 115 -0.21 1.10 -21.54
C LEU A 115 0.28 0.63 -22.92
N ASP A 116 1.51 0.11 -22.98
CA ASP A 116 2.17 -0.37 -24.19
C ASP A 116 2.93 -1.68 -23.94
N GLU A 117 3.40 -2.31 -25.02
CA GLU A 117 4.06 -3.62 -25.01
C GLU A 117 5.47 -3.57 -24.39
N ASP A 118 6.15 -2.43 -24.48
CA ASP A 118 7.48 -2.25 -23.91
C ASP A 118 7.38 -2.20 -22.38
N SER A 119 6.47 -1.37 -21.85
CA SER A 119 6.13 -1.35 -20.43
C SER A 119 5.65 -2.72 -19.97
N PHE A 120 4.80 -3.42 -20.73
CA PHE A 120 4.38 -4.79 -20.38
C PHE A 120 5.56 -5.74 -20.18
N SER A 121 6.52 -5.75 -21.11
CA SER A 121 7.68 -6.64 -21.06
C SER A 121 8.58 -6.33 -19.86
N VAL A 122 8.85 -5.04 -19.62
CA VAL A 122 9.68 -4.58 -18.49
C VAL A 122 9.00 -4.89 -17.15
N TRP A 123 7.72 -4.55 -17.01
CA TRP A 123 6.96 -4.80 -15.78
C TRP A 123 6.86 -6.28 -15.47
N ARG A 124 6.59 -7.12 -16.48
CA ARG A 124 6.54 -8.57 -16.31
C ARG A 124 7.86 -9.10 -15.74
N GLN A 125 8.98 -8.79 -16.38
CA GLN A 125 10.29 -9.27 -15.93
C GLN A 125 10.58 -8.82 -14.49
N ARG A 126 10.36 -7.53 -14.19
CA ARG A 126 10.64 -6.98 -12.86
C ARG A 126 9.73 -7.57 -11.78
N LEU A 127 8.48 -7.89 -12.11
CA LEU A 127 7.56 -8.59 -11.21
C LEU A 127 7.95 -10.06 -10.98
N GLU A 128 8.48 -10.75 -12.00
CA GLU A 128 9.04 -12.11 -11.84
C GLU A 128 10.27 -12.09 -10.91
N GLU A 129 11.15 -11.10 -11.03
CA GLU A 129 12.27 -10.89 -10.11
C GLU A 129 11.79 -10.60 -8.68
N ALA A 130 10.79 -9.73 -8.53
CA ALA A 130 10.14 -9.44 -7.24
C ALA A 130 9.55 -10.70 -6.59
N ALA A 131 8.90 -11.57 -7.39
CA ALA A 131 8.38 -12.85 -6.93
C ALA A 131 9.48 -13.81 -6.42
N ALA A 132 10.63 -13.82 -7.10
CA ALA A 132 11.78 -14.60 -6.67
C ALA A 132 12.34 -14.10 -5.32
N LEU A 133 12.40 -12.78 -5.11
CA LEU A 133 12.81 -12.18 -3.83
C LEU A 133 11.86 -12.54 -2.68
N THR A 134 10.55 -12.42 -2.88
CA THR A 134 9.54 -12.86 -1.89
C THR A 134 9.69 -14.34 -1.56
N SER A 135 9.83 -15.19 -2.59
CA SER A 135 9.99 -16.64 -2.42
C SER A 135 11.26 -16.97 -1.63
N HIS A 136 12.34 -16.26 -1.93
CA HIS A 136 13.61 -16.40 -1.22
C HIS A 136 13.47 -16.04 0.27
N PHE A 137 12.82 -14.92 0.59
CA PHE A 137 12.56 -14.50 1.97
C PHE A 137 11.81 -15.57 2.77
N PHE A 138 10.67 -16.06 2.27
CA PHE A 138 9.87 -17.07 2.97
C PHE A 138 10.59 -18.40 3.13
N ARG A 139 11.39 -18.79 2.13
CA ARG A 139 12.22 -20.01 2.19
C ARG A 139 13.27 -19.92 3.29
N ILE A 140 13.99 -18.80 3.40
CA ILE A 140 15.02 -18.61 4.43
C ILE A 140 14.42 -18.46 5.82
N ALA A 141 13.35 -17.67 5.93
CA ALA A 141 12.69 -17.43 7.22
C ALA A 141 11.91 -18.65 7.73
N ALA A 142 11.72 -19.68 6.91
CA ALA A 142 10.93 -20.89 7.22
C ALA A 142 9.56 -20.55 7.84
N ILE A 143 8.95 -19.48 7.36
CA ILE A 143 7.68 -18.94 7.85
C ILE A 143 6.66 -18.89 6.72
N GLU A 144 5.39 -18.96 7.07
CA GLU A 144 4.28 -18.82 6.12
C GLU A 144 3.67 -17.42 6.27
N ALA A 145 3.17 -16.83 5.18
CA ALA A 145 2.57 -15.50 5.18
C ALA A 145 1.45 -15.32 6.23
N ARG A 146 0.64 -16.36 6.44
CA ARG A 146 -0.44 -16.37 7.45
C ARG A 146 0.07 -16.20 8.88
N ARG A 147 1.30 -16.64 9.17
CA ARG A 147 1.94 -16.58 10.49
C ARG A 147 2.63 -15.25 10.76
N LEU A 148 2.78 -14.40 9.73
CA LEU A 148 3.37 -13.09 9.91
C LEU A 148 2.47 -12.18 10.77
N PRO A 149 3.08 -11.27 11.55
CA PRO A 149 2.36 -10.20 12.23
C PRO A 149 1.47 -9.40 11.26
N ARG A 150 0.33 -8.90 11.76
CA ARG A 150 -0.64 -8.14 10.93
C ARG A 150 -0.05 -6.88 10.30
N ASN A 151 1.00 -6.31 10.88
CA ASN A 151 1.70 -5.12 10.40
C ASN A 151 2.92 -5.43 9.50
N SER A 152 3.18 -6.70 9.16
CA SER A 152 4.26 -7.06 8.26
C SER A 152 4.00 -6.53 6.84
N ALA A 153 5.03 -5.98 6.19
CA ALA A 153 4.95 -5.54 4.80
C ALA A 153 4.57 -6.68 3.84
N TYR A 154 5.08 -7.90 4.08
CA TYR A 154 4.78 -9.09 3.28
C TYR A 154 3.34 -9.58 3.39
N ARG A 155 2.59 -9.12 4.40
CA ARG A 155 1.15 -9.38 4.50
C ARG A 155 0.34 -8.54 3.52
N GLY A 156 0.91 -7.43 3.02
CA GLY A 156 0.24 -6.50 2.13
C GLY A 156 -1.01 -5.86 2.73
N SER A 157 -1.66 -5.02 1.93
CA SER A 157 -2.92 -4.36 2.28
C SER A 157 -4.10 -4.79 1.41
N LEU A 158 -3.89 -5.71 0.46
CA LEU A 158 -4.94 -6.16 -0.47
C LEU A 158 -6.12 -6.83 0.23
N VAL A 159 -5.86 -7.74 1.18
CA VAL A 159 -6.91 -8.37 2.00
C VAL A 159 -7.73 -7.30 2.74
N ALA A 160 -7.05 -6.35 3.38
CA ALA A 160 -7.69 -5.29 4.17
C ALA A 160 -8.52 -4.37 3.26
N TYR A 161 -7.97 -4.00 2.11
CA TYR A 161 -8.63 -3.21 1.09
C TYR A 161 -9.92 -3.88 0.60
N ARG A 162 -9.85 -5.17 0.20
CA ARG A 162 -11.01 -5.95 -0.26
C ARG A 162 -12.09 -6.05 0.82
N ARG A 163 -11.71 -6.29 2.08
CA ARG A 163 -12.65 -6.34 3.22
C ARG A 163 -13.34 -5.00 3.47
N ALA A 164 -12.58 -3.90 3.47
CA ALA A 164 -13.12 -2.56 3.65
C ALA A 164 -14.11 -2.21 2.52
N ASN A 165 -13.75 -2.50 1.27
CA ASN A 165 -14.59 -2.25 0.11
C ASN A 165 -15.91 -3.05 0.16
N LYS A 166 -15.86 -4.35 0.51
CA LYS A 166 -17.07 -5.17 0.71
C LYS A 166 -17.99 -4.57 1.77
N ARG A 167 -17.44 -4.15 2.93
CA ARG A 167 -18.22 -3.53 4.01
C ARG A 167 -18.90 -2.23 3.55
N THR A 168 -18.20 -1.39 2.81
CA THR A 168 -18.75 -0.15 2.26
C THR A 168 -19.91 -0.41 1.29
N ARG A 169 -19.79 -1.43 0.41
CA ARG A 169 -20.88 -1.82 -0.49
C ARG A 169 -22.12 -2.30 0.26
N TYR A 170 -21.95 -3.19 1.24
CA TYR A 170 -23.08 -3.66 2.05
C TYR A 170 -23.76 -2.50 2.78
N LYS A 171 -22.98 -1.57 3.35
CA LYS A 171 -23.52 -0.37 4.00
C LYS A 171 -24.36 0.47 3.04
N ALA A 172 -23.84 0.75 1.83
CA ALA A 172 -24.56 1.52 0.81
C ALA A 172 -25.88 0.83 0.38
N VAL A 173 -25.87 -0.50 0.22
CA VAL A 173 -27.10 -1.27 -0.07
C VAL A 173 -28.11 -1.18 1.07
N THR A 174 -27.66 -1.30 2.32
CA THR A 174 -28.57 -1.18 3.48
C THR A 174 -29.16 0.23 3.60
N GLU A 175 -28.37 1.28 3.38
CA GLU A 175 -28.85 2.67 3.40
C GLU A 175 -29.87 2.93 2.29
N TRP A 176 -29.59 2.43 1.08
CA TRP A 176 -30.53 2.48 -0.04
C TRP A 176 -31.85 1.78 0.32
N MET A 177 -31.81 0.53 0.82
CA MET A 177 -33.01 -0.20 1.23
C MET A 177 -33.82 0.55 2.30
N MET A 178 -33.16 1.16 3.28
CA MET A 178 -33.85 1.98 4.29
C MET A 178 -34.51 3.21 3.67
N GLN A 179 -33.84 3.89 2.73
CA GLN A 179 -34.40 5.05 2.04
C GLN A 179 -35.60 4.67 1.17
N TRP A 180 -35.55 3.53 0.49
CA TRP A 180 -36.69 2.99 -0.28
C TRP A 180 -37.88 2.66 0.62
N ARG A 181 -37.66 1.96 1.74
CA ARG A 181 -38.74 1.67 2.71
C ARG A 181 -39.41 2.95 3.21
N ARG A 182 -38.65 4.00 3.51
CA ARG A 182 -39.21 5.31 3.93
C ARG A 182 -40.07 5.94 2.83
N LYS A 183 -39.62 5.91 1.57
CA LYS A 183 -40.37 6.47 0.43
C LYS A 183 -41.66 5.68 0.14
N CYS A 184 -41.62 4.36 0.17
CA CYS A 184 -42.81 3.53 -0.05
C CYS A 184 -43.86 3.74 1.03
N VAL A 185 -43.46 3.82 2.30
CA VAL A 185 -44.38 4.10 3.42
C VAL A 185 -44.99 5.51 3.34
N ALA A 186 -44.26 6.50 2.80
CA ALA A 186 -44.79 7.85 2.58
C ALA A 186 -45.79 7.95 1.42
N LEU A 187 -45.77 7.01 0.47
CA LEU A 187 -46.71 6.95 -0.67
C LEU A 187 -48.02 6.21 -0.35
N THR A 188 -48.14 5.60 0.84
CA THR A 188 -49.33 4.84 1.26
C THR A 188 -50.21 5.58 2.29
N ARG A 189 -49.94 6.87 2.53
CA ARG A 189 -50.73 7.78 3.37
C ARG A 189 -51.31 8.89 2.51
#